data_AF-A0AAV8GEN6-F1
#
_entry.id   AF-A0AAV8GEN6-F1
#
_cell.length_a   1.000
_cell.length_b   1.000
_cell.length_c   1.000
_cell.angle_alpha   90.00
_cell.angle_beta   90.00
_cell.angle_gamma   90.00
#
_symmetry.space_group_name_H-M   'P 1'
#
loop_
_entity.id
_entity.type
_entity.pdbx_description
1 polymer ?
#
loop_
_entity_poly.entity_id
_entity_poly.type
_entity_poly.pdbx_seq_one_letter_code
_entity_poly.pdbx_strand_id
1 'polypeptide(L)'
;MDLVKKVLFDKSGFYEKPDLPLAVNDLLGKGLPLMNGPDWVRHRRVIKPAFHIDKLKEMTKQMTLCTESMVEVWGNQIAHEKNSQFEIELRGQFQELTADIIAQTAFGWSYMKGKKVVNLVLLEVLRLYTPAGLVGRTTSQDMELGNIKLLKGTTVVVPISILHRDKDIWGQDADKFNPLRFENGLSKAAKHPNAFLSFAGGPRVCIGQTFAMLQAKIVISMLLQRFSFVISPNYMHKPTETITLHPASGVQVIVKPLQN
;
A
#
# COMPACT_ATOMS: atom_id res chain seq x y z
N MET A 1 11.18 12.81 14.08
CA MET A 1 9.90 12.86 13.32
C MET A 1 9.41 14.28 13.01
N ASP A 2 9.78 15.32 13.76
CA ASP A 2 9.07 16.61 13.68
C ASP A 2 9.26 17.38 12.37
N LEU A 3 10.43 17.28 11.74
CA LEU A 3 10.65 17.84 10.39
C LEU A 3 9.74 17.16 9.34
N VAL A 4 9.52 15.84 9.44
CA VAL A 4 8.59 15.11 8.57
C VAL A 4 7.16 15.61 8.74
N LYS A 5 6.76 15.96 9.98
CA LYS A 5 5.45 16.59 10.23
C LYS A 5 5.38 17.99 9.60
N LYS A 6 6.42 18.82 9.73
CA LYS A 6 6.50 20.14 9.08
C LYS A 6 6.39 20.07 7.54
N VAL A 7 6.91 19.02 6.91
CA VAL A 7 6.88 18.86 5.44
C VAL A 7 5.59 18.20 4.92
N LEU A 8 5.10 17.14 5.58
CA LEU A 8 3.96 16.35 5.06
C LEU A 8 2.60 16.76 5.62
N PHE A 9 2.56 17.33 6.84
CA PHE A 9 1.32 17.71 7.54
C PHE A 9 1.05 19.21 7.55
N ASP A 10 1.92 20.00 6.93
CA ASP A 10 1.65 21.40 6.62
C ASP A 10 0.35 21.57 5.81
N LYS A 11 -0.29 22.72 6.02
CA LYS A 11 -1.53 23.15 5.36
C LYS A 11 -1.39 24.48 4.62
N SER A 12 -0.24 25.17 4.68
CA SER A 12 -0.03 26.42 3.95
C SER A 12 -0.02 26.20 2.43
N GLY A 13 0.40 25.00 2.01
CA GLY A 13 0.51 24.63 0.60
C GLY A 13 1.86 24.98 -0.02
N PHE A 14 2.81 25.53 0.76
CA PHE A 14 4.15 25.88 0.27
C PHE A 14 5.07 24.67 0.04
N TYR A 15 4.69 23.49 0.52
CA TYR A 15 5.30 22.20 0.19
C TYR A 15 4.52 21.52 -0.94
N GLU A 16 4.92 21.83 -2.17
CA GLU A 16 4.29 21.38 -3.40
C GLU A 16 4.82 20.02 -3.86
N LYS A 17 4.14 19.39 -4.82
CA LYS A 17 4.69 18.23 -5.53
C LYS A 17 5.85 18.66 -6.43
N PRO A 18 6.97 17.91 -6.45
CA PRO A 18 8.06 18.20 -7.36
C PRO A 18 7.62 18.01 -8.80
N ASP A 19 8.13 18.85 -9.70
CA ASP A 19 8.01 18.63 -11.14
C ASP A 19 8.72 17.32 -11.51
N LEU A 20 7.99 16.43 -12.18
CA LEU A 20 8.55 15.20 -12.69
C LEU A 20 9.18 15.41 -14.08
N PRO A 21 10.19 14.63 -14.47
CA PRO A 21 10.69 14.61 -15.83
C PRO A 21 9.56 14.37 -16.85
N LEU A 22 9.66 15.02 -18.01
CA LEU A 22 8.63 14.99 -19.07
C LEU A 22 8.06 13.58 -19.34
N ALA A 23 8.92 12.58 -19.51
CA ALA A 23 8.52 11.19 -19.75
C ALA A 23 7.60 10.57 -18.68
N VAL A 24 7.63 11.06 -17.43
CA VAL A 24 6.75 10.59 -16.35
C VAL A 24 5.45 11.41 -16.27
N ASN A 25 5.50 12.70 -16.66
CA ASN A 25 4.30 13.53 -16.82
C ASN A 25 3.43 13.04 -17.98
N ASP A 26 4.02 12.54 -19.07
CA ASP A 26 3.27 11.96 -20.19
C ASP A 26 2.58 10.64 -19.80
N LEU A 27 3.20 9.83 -18.94
CA LEU A 27 2.65 8.57 -18.44
C LEU A 27 1.52 8.75 -17.41
N LEU A 28 1.66 9.71 -16.49
CA LEU A 28 0.73 9.92 -15.37
C LEU A 28 -0.29 11.04 -15.61
N GLY A 29 -0.07 11.86 -16.64
CA GLY A 29 -0.78 13.11 -16.88
C GLY A 29 -0.65 14.11 -15.73
N LYS A 30 -1.37 15.23 -15.80
CA LYS A 30 -1.55 16.14 -14.66
C LYS A 30 -2.59 15.59 -13.67
N GLY A 31 -2.41 14.36 -13.19
CA GLY A 31 -3.35 13.71 -12.27
C GLY A 31 -3.32 14.26 -10.84
N LEU A 32 -4.33 13.91 -10.04
CA LEU A 32 -4.43 14.25 -8.61
C LEU A 32 -3.14 13.97 -7.78
N PRO A 33 -2.34 12.91 -8.05
CA PRO A 33 -1.08 12.68 -7.34
C PRO A 33 -0.02 13.77 -7.53
N LEU A 34 -0.09 14.54 -8.62
CA LEU A 34 0.92 15.52 -9.07
C LEU A 34 0.43 16.98 -8.99
N MET A 35 -0.87 17.23 -9.13
CA MET A 35 -1.46 18.58 -9.02
C MET A 35 -1.12 19.30 -7.71
N ASN A 36 -0.99 20.63 -7.76
CA ASN A 36 -0.83 21.52 -6.61
C ASN A 36 -1.97 22.55 -6.53
N GLY A 37 -1.93 23.41 -5.51
CA GLY A 37 -2.79 24.61 -5.40
C GLY A 37 -4.31 24.36 -5.50
N PRO A 38 -5.07 25.34 -6.01
CA PRO A 38 -6.53 25.26 -6.16
C PRO A 38 -7.01 24.09 -7.03
N ASP A 39 -6.27 23.73 -8.08
CA ASP A 39 -6.62 22.61 -8.96
C ASP A 39 -6.63 21.29 -8.21
N TRP A 40 -5.61 21.04 -7.38
CA TRP A 40 -5.61 19.87 -6.51
C TRP A 40 -6.79 19.87 -5.53
N VAL A 41 -7.13 21.02 -4.92
CA VAL A 41 -8.28 21.13 -4.01
C VAL A 41 -9.58 20.78 -4.74
N ARG A 42 -9.78 21.30 -5.96
CA ARG A 42 -10.94 21.03 -6.81
C ARG A 42 -11.03 19.55 -7.17
N HIS A 43 -9.97 18.97 -7.72
CA HIS A 43 -9.95 17.55 -8.13
C HIS A 43 -10.12 16.62 -6.93
N ARG A 44 -9.46 16.90 -5.78
CA ARG A 44 -9.64 16.10 -4.56
C ARG A 44 -11.08 16.18 -4.04
N ARG A 45 -11.73 17.34 -4.11
CA ARG A 45 -13.13 17.52 -3.70
C ARG A 45 -14.08 16.69 -4.56
N VAL A 46 -13.86 16.67 -5.88
CA VAL A 46 -14.67 15.87 -6.83
C VAL A 46 -14.46 14.36 -6.63
N ILE A 47 -13.21 13.92 -6.40
CA ILE A 47 -12.88 12.49 -6.33
C ILE A 47 -13.16 11.88 -4.95
N LYS A 48 -13.03 12.64 -3.85
CA LYS A 48 -13.18 12.14 -2.46
C LYS A 48 -14.48 11.37 -2.18
N PRO A 49 -15.67 11.76 -2.67
CA PRO A 49 -16.91 11.00 -2.43
C PRO A 49 -16.85 9.54 -2.88
N ALA A 50 -16.14 9.23 -3.98
CA ALA A 50 -15.98 7.85 -4.46
C ALA A 50 -15.20 6.96 -3.47
N PHE A 51 -14.37 7.56 -2.62
CA PHE A 51 -13.61 6.89 -1.56
C PHE A 51 -14.25 7.05 -0.16
N HIS A 52 -15.52 7.46 -0.08
CA HIS A 52 -16.25 7.46 1.18
C HIS A 52 -16.52 6.03 1.68
N ILE A 53 -16.52 5.80 3.00
CA ILE A 53 -16.58 4.44 3.55
C ILE A 53 -17.79 3.64 3.07
N ASP A 54 -18.93 4.28 2.82
CA ASP A 54 -20.13 3.59 2.34
C ASP A 54 -20.01 3.17 0.86
N LYS A 55 -19.41 4.02 0.02
CA LYS A 55 -19.03 3.64 -1.36
C LYS A 55 -17.94 2.56 -1.38
N LEU A 56 -17.04 2.55 -0.40
CA LEU A 56 -16.06 1.47 -0.26
C LEU A 56 -16.69 0.16 0.24
N LYS A 57 -17.72 0.19 1.10
CA LYS A 57 -18.52 -1.01 1.44
C LYS A 57 -19.20 -1.56 0.18
N GLU A 58 -19.80 -0.68 -0.63
CA GLU A 58 -20.34 -0.97 -1.97
C GLU A 58 -19.28 -1.49 -2.98
N MET A 59 -17.99 -1.53 -2.63
CA MET A 59 -16.89 -2.09 -3.43
C MET A 59 -16.23 -3.36 -2.83
N THR A 60 -16.77 -3.97 -1.76
CA THR A 60 -16.09 -5.10 -1.07
C THR A 60 -16.31 -6.51 -1.64
N LYS A 61 -17.52 -6.87 -2.07
CA LYS A 61 -17.81 -8.19 -2.69
C LYS A 61 -17.46 -8.32 -4.20
N GLN A 62 -17.33 -7.28 -5.04
CA GLN A 62 -16.16 -6.40 -5.01
C GLN A 62 -14.88 -7.23 -5.12
N MET A 63 -13.98 -6.86 -4.25
CA MET A 63 -12.74 -7.53 -3.92
C MET A 63 -12.88 -9.05 -3.69
N THR A 64 -14.07 -9.55 -3.34
CA THR A 64 -14.34 -10.97 -3.05
C THR A 64 -14.41 -11.82 -4.31
N LEU A 65 -15.41 -11.64 -5.17
CA LEU A 65 -15.77 -12.62 -6.21
C LEU A 65 -14.72 -12.83 -7.29
N CYS A 66 -13.83 -11.86 -7.46
CA CYS A 66 -12.77 -11.95 -8.43
C CYS A 66 -11.51 -12.58 -7.81
N THR A 67 -11.41 -12.52 -6.48
CA THR A 67 -10.58 -13.46 -5.72
C THR A 67 -11.15 -14.88 -5.82
N GLU A 68 -12.48 -15.07 -5.86
CA GLU A 68 -13.08 -16.41 -6.06
C GLU A 68 -12.77 -16.96 -7.46
N SER A 69 -12.88 -16.14 -8.51
CA SER A 69 -12.46 -16.52 -9.88
C SER A 69 -10.98 -16.96 -9.92
N MET A 70 -10.07 -16.14 -9.39
CA MET A 70 -8.64 -16.51 -9.30
C MET A 70 -8.42 -17.80 -8.50
N VAL A 71 -9.10 -17.95 -7.34
CA VAL A 71 -9.08 -19.16 -6.52
C VAL A 71 -9.56 -20.38 -7.30
N GLU A 72 -10.62 -20.26 -8.10
CA GLU A 72 -11.18 -21.35 -8.90
C GLU A 72 -10.22 -21.75 -10.03
N VAL A 73 -9.64 -20.78 -10.73
CA VAL A 73 -8.57 -21.02 -11.72
C VAL A 73 -7.40 -21.79 -11.10
N TRP A 74 -6.93 -21.36 -9.91
CA TRP A 74 -5.83 -22.04 -9.21
C TRP A 74 -6.24 -23.45 -8.74
N GLY A 75 -7.47 -23.63 -8.28
CA GLY A 75 -8.02 -24.94 -7.90
C GLY A 75 -8.10 -25.91 -9.08
N ASN A 76 -8.55 -25.43 -10.24
CA ASN A 76 -8.61 -26.21 -11.48
C ASN A 76 -7.20 -26.54 -12.01
N GLN A 77 -6.23 -25.62 -11.91
CA GLN A 77 -4.83 -25.90 -12.23
C GLN A 77 -4.24 -26.99 -11.32
N ILE A 78 -4.49 -26.92 -10.00
CA ILE A 78 -4.11 -27.98 -9.04
C ILE A 78 -4.73 -29.34 -9.41
N ALA A 79 -5.99 -29.37 -9.87
CA ALA A 79 -6.69 -30.60 -10.22
C ALA A 79 -6.16 -31.28 -11.51
N HIS A 80 -5.51 -30.53 -12.41
CA HIS A 80 -4.92 -31.06 -13.64
C HIS A 80 -3.44 -31.46 -13.51
N GLU A 81 -2.77 -31.06 -12.42
CA GLU A 81 -1.38 -31.41 -12.10
C GLU A 81 -1.27 -32.82 -11.49
N LYS A 82 -0.42 -33.69 -12.04
CA LYS A 82 -0.25 -35.09 -11.59
C LYS A 82 0.17 -35.25 -10.11
N ASN A 83 0.72 -34.19 -9.51
CA ASN A 83 1.19 -34.15 -8.12
C ASN A 83 0.35 -33.22 -7.22
N SER A 84 -0.78 -32.70 -7.71
CA SER A 84 -1.68 -31.78 -6.99
C SER A 84 -1.02 -30.51 -6.43
N GLN A 85 -0.02 -29.96 -7.14
CA GLN A 85 0.74 -28.76 -6.79
C GLN A 85 1.18 -28.07 -8.09
N PHE A 86 1.28 -26.73 -8.07
CA PHE A 86 1.83 -25.95 -9.19
C PHE A 86 2.62 -24.73 -8.70
N GLU A 87 3.49 -24.20 -9.57
CA GLU A 87 4.27 -22.97 -9.34
C GLU A 87 3.62 -21.81 -10.11
N ILE A 88 3.32 -20.70 -9.43
CA ILE A 88 2.68 -19.52 -10.04
C ILE A 88 3.48 -18.25 -9.81
N GLU A 89 3.55 -17.39 -10.83
CA GLU A 89 4.05 -16.03 -10.72
C GLU A 89 2.91 -15.12 -10.24
N LEU A 90 3.06 -14.58 -9.03
CA LEU A 90 2.00 -13.85 -8.35
C LEU A 90 1.74 -12.43 -8.91
N ARG A 91 2.74 -11.75 -9.47
CA ARG A 91 2.64 -10.34 -9.87
C ARG A 91 1.61 -10.11 -10.97
N GLY A 92 1.59 -10.95 -12.01
CA GLY A 92 0.58 -10.86 -13.07
C GLY A 92 -0.85 -11.01 -12.53
N GLN A 93 -1.05 -12.05 -11.70
CA GLN A 93 -2.35 -12.38 -11.11
C GLN A 93 -2.92 -11.25 -10.25
N PHE A 94 -2.12 -10.62 -9.39
CA PHE A 94 -2.59 -9.52 -8.54
C PHE A 94 -3.00 -8.24 -9.32
N GLN A 95 -2.49 -8.04 -10.55
CA GLN A 95 -2.87 -6.90 -11.39
C GLN A 95 -4.24 -7.11 -12.06
N GLU A 96 -4.46 -8.26 -12.70
CA GLU A 96 -5.74 -8.59 -13.35
C GLU A 96 -6.86 -8.73 -12.32
N LEU A 97 -6.58 -9.44 -11.22
CA LEU A 97 -7.46 -9.56 -10.06
C LEU A 97 -8.02 -8.21 -9.62
N THR A 98 -7.19 -7.16 -9.56
CA THR A 98 -7.60 -5.81 -9.10
C THR A 98 -8.68 -5.16 -9.99
N ALA A 99 -8.76 -5.50 -11.27
CA ALA A 99 -9.74 -4.95 -12.20
C ALA A 99 -11.08 -5.68 -12.14
N ASP A 100 -11.06 -7.01 -12.13
CA ASP A 100 -12.26 -7.83 -11.98
C ASP A 100 -12.96 -7.54 -10.64
N ILE A 101 -12.17 -7.23 -9.60
CA ILE A 101 -12.52 -6.71 -8.25
C ILE A 101 -13.38 -5.41 -8.26
N ILE A 102 -14.12 -5.14 -9.33
CA ILE A 102 -15.11 -4.06 -9.51
C ILE A 102 -16.48 -4.59 -10.03
N ALA A 103 -16.63 -5.88 -10.40
CA ALA A 103 -17.82 -6.42 -11.09
C ALA A 103 -19.02 -6.91 -10.23
N GLN A 104 -18.88 -7.96 -9.41
CA GLN A 104 -19.95 -8.48 -8.53
C GLN A 104 -19.92 -8.02 -7.02
N THR A 105 -20.49 -6.88 -6.53
CA THR A 105 -20.67 -6.53 -5.07
C THR A 105 -22.02 -6.97 -4.46
N ALA A 106 -22.28 -6.67 -3.17
CA ALA A 106 -23.57 -6.68 -2.45
C ALA A 106 -24.00 -7.83 -1.48
N PHE A 107 -23.35 -9.00 -1.38
CA PHE A 107 -23.92 -10.22 -0.75
C PHE A 107 -22.92 -11.08 0.06
N GLY A 108 -22.08 -10.49 0.91
CA GLY A 108 -21.08 -11.25 1.69
C GLY A 108 -21.55 -11.70 3.09
N TRP A 109 -20.80 -12.61 3.72
CA TRP A 109 -20.58 -12.80 5.18
C TRP A 109 -19.51 -13.92 5.36
N SER A 110 -18.76 -14.06 6.46
CA SER A 110 -18.61 -13.22 7.65
C SER A 110 -17.12 -13.11 8.04
N TYR A 111 -16.76 -12.05 8.77
CA TYR A 111 -15.52 -11.30 8.44
C TYR A 111 -14.61 -10.93 9.63
N MET A 112 -15.15 -10.83 10.85
CA MET A 112 -14.57 -9.95 11.88
C MET A 112 -13.25 -10.43 12.52
N LYS A 113 -13.09 -11.73 12.81
CA LYS A 113 -11.87 -12.24 13.47
C LYS A 113 -10.66 -12.29 12.52
N GLY A 114 -10.82 -12.88 11.33
CA GLY A 114 -9.76 -12.93 10.30
C GLY A 114 -9.29 -11.53 9.87
N LYS A 115 -10.24 -10.60 9.68
CA LYS A 115 -9.94 -9.19 9.37
C LYS A 115 -8.96 -8.54 10.36
N LYS A 116 -9.01 -8.86 11.66
CA LYS A 116 -8.10 -8.26 12.64
C LYS A 116 -6.66 -8.75 12.40
N VAL A 117 -6.42 -10.05 12.33
CA VAL A 117 -5.07 -10.62 12.13
C VAL A 117 -4.50 -10.19 10.78
N VAL A 118 -5.27 -10.32 9.69
CA VAL A 118 -4.83 -9.91 8.35
C VAL A 118 -4.55 -8.39 8.28
N ASN A 119 -5.29 -7.56 9.02
CA ASN A 119 -4.97 -6.13 9.15
C ASN A 119 -3.62 -5.88 9.82
N LEU A 120 -3.32 -6.58 10.93
CA LEU A 120 -2.04 -6.43 11.64
C LEU A 120 -0.86 -6.83 10.75
N VAL A 121 -0.99 -7.97 10.06
CA VAL A 121 -0.02 -8.46 9.07
C VAL A 121 0.19 -7.43 7.96
N LEU A 122 -0.89 -6.92 7.35
CA LEU A 122 -0.81 -5.94 6.27
C LEU A 122 -0.16 -4.62 6.68
N LEU A 123 -0.41 -4.12 7.90
CA LEU A 123 0.24 -2.92 8.39
C LEU A 123 1.75 -3.13 8.57
N GLU A 124 2.18 -4.28 9.07
CA GLU A 124 3.61 -4.60 9.23
C GLU A 124 4.31 -4.87 7.89
N VAL A 125 3.64 -5.52 6.93
CA VAL A 125 4.12 -5.64 5.54
C VAL A 125 4.29 -4.25 4.91
N LEU A 126 3.27 -3.40 4.97
CA LEU A 126 3.33 -2.04 4.42
C LEU A 126 4.34 -1.14 5.12
N ARG A 127 4.71 -1.44 6.37
CA ARG A 127 5.81 -0.76 7.07
C ARG A 127 7.16 -1.19 6.48
N LEU A 128 7.45 -2.48 6.46
CA LEU A 128 8.75 -3.05 6.05
C LEU A 128 9.03 -2.97 4.54
N TYR A 129 7.96 -3.09 3.74
CA TYR A 129 7.95 -3.08 2.28
C TYR A 129 6.93 -2.03 1.80
N THR A 130 7.18 -0.77 2.14
CA THR A 130 6.32 0.34 1.70
C THR A 130 6.34 0.47 0.17
N PRO A 131 5.18 0.54 -0.52
CA PRO A 131 5.17 0.67 -1.97
C PRO A 131 5.83 1.96 -2.46
N ALA A 132 5.72 3.06 -1.70
CA ALA A 132 6.40 4.32 -1.98
C ALA A 132 7.55 4.52 -0.96
N GLY A 133 8.76 4.08 -1.32
CA GLY A 133 9.96 4.18 -0.49
C GLY A 133 10.34 5.61 -0.11
N LEU A 134 10.06 6.57 -0.99
CA LEU A 134 10.34 7.99 -0.82
C LEU A 134 9.18 8.87 -1.28
N VAL A 135 9.03 10.05 -0.68
CA VAL A 135 8.13 11.10 -1.19
C VAL A 135 8.83 12.47 -1.16
N GLY A 136 8.86 13.14 -2.31
CA GLY A 136 9.39 14.50 -2.45
C GLY A 136 8.34 15.58 -2.17
N ARG A 137 8.83 16.75 -1.73
CA ARG A 137 8.12 18.04 -1.76
C ARG A 137 9.06 19.14 -2.24
N THR A 138 8.59 20.04 -3.09
CA THR A 138 9.37 21.20 -3.53
C THR A 138 8.82 22.46 -2.86
N THR A 139 9.71 23.34 -2.39
CA THR A 139 9.33 24.61 -1.77
C THR A 139 8.90 25.62 -2.84
N SER A 140 7.71 26.22 -2.70
CA SER A 140 7.26 27.26 -3.66
C SER A 140 7.75 28.68 -3.34
N GLN A 141 8.41 28.85 -2.18
CA GLN A 141 9.07 30.09 -1.73
C GLN A 141 10.24 29.77 -0.79
N ASP A 142 11.07 30.76 -0.50
CA ASP A 142 12.11 30.69 0.53
C ASP A 142 11.47 30.50 1.93
N MET A 143 12.02 29.59 2.73
CA MET A 143 11.47 29.24 4.06
C MET A 143 12.48 28.52 4.96
N GLU A 144 12.08 28.22 6.21
CA GLU A 144 12.91 27.51 7.18
C GLU A 144 12.30 26.18 7.61
N LEU A 145 13.12 25.12 7.63
CA LEU A 145 12.78 23.79 8.11
C LEU A 145 13.63 23.43 9.32
N GLY A 146 13.16 23.86 10.50
CA GLY A 146 14.00 23.82 11.71
C GLY A 146 15.03 24.94 11.60
N ASN A 147 16.32 24.62 11.69
CA ASN A 147 17.41 25.60 11.57
C ASN A 147 17.99 25.68 10.14
N ILE A 148 17.35 25.03 9.16
CA ILE A 148 17.80 24.93 7.77
C ILE A 148 17.00 25.91 6.92
N LYS A 149 17.69 26.84 6.24
CA LYS A 149 17.09 27.69 5.21
C LYS A 149 16.96 26.90 3.91
N LEU A 150 15.75 26.86 3.36
CA LEU A 150 15.41 26.25 2.08
C LEU A 150 15.05 27.36 1.11
N LEU A 151 15.76 27.46 -0.01
CA LEU A 151 15.42 28.38 -1.08
C LEU A 151 14.21 27.84 -1.86
N LYS A 152 13.48 28.72 -2.55
CA LYS A 152 12.45 28.33 -3.54
C LYS A 152 13.01 27.33 -4.55
N GLY A 153 12.24 26.30 -4.87
CA GLY A 153 12.64 25.21 -5.77
C GLY A 153 13.43 24.08 -5.10
N THR A 154 13.76 24.20 -3.82
CA THR A 154 14.45 23.13 -3.08
C THR A 154 13.51 21.93 -2.90
N THR A 155 13.94 20.75 -3.36
CA THR A 155 13.19 19.51 -3.15
C THR A 155 13.63 18.81 -1.86
N VAL A 156 12.75 18.76 -0.88
CA VAL A 156 12.91 17.99 0.37
C VAL A 156 12.34 16.59 0.16
N VAL A 157 13.15 15.56 0.39
CA VAL A 157 12.75 14.15 0.29
C VAL A 157 12.53 13.56 1.67
N VAL A 158 11.40 12.87 1.86
CA VAL A 158 11.12 12.07 3.06
C VAL A 158 11.36 10.59 2.72
N PRO A 159 12.42 9.95 3.25
CA PRO A 159 12.73 8.54 2.99
C PRO A 159 11.89 7.65 3.92
N ILE A 160 10.68 7.31 3.48
CA ILE A 160 9.70 6.52 4.25
C ILE A 160 10.24 5.12 4.57
N SER A 161 10.91 4.46 3.62
CA SER A 161 11.49 3.12 3.82
C SER A 161 12.54 3.07 4.96
N ILE A 162 13.33 4.14 5.10
CA ILE A 162 14.32 4.29 6.18
C ILE A 162 13.61 4.65 7.49
N LEU A 163 12.71 5.65 7.49
CA LEU A 163 11.94 6.07 8.67
C LEU A 163 11.06 4.95 9.25
N HIS A 164 10.65 3.99 8.42
CA HIS A 164 9.92 2.80 8.85
C HIS A 164 10.79 1.74 9.56
N ARG A 165 12.13 1.79 9.40
CA ARG A 165 13.11 0.89 10.03
C ARG A 165 13.91 1.56 11.15
N ASP A 166 13.73 2.86 11.34
CA ASP A 166 14.34 3.63 12.42
C ASP A 166 13.96 3.05 13.80
N LYS A 167 14.97 2.55 14.52
CA LYS A 167 14.82 1.92 15.85
C LYS A 167 14.45 2.92 16.93
N ASP A 168 14.77 4.20 16.76
CA ASP A 168 14.31 5.25 17.65
C ASP A 168 12.85 5.60 17.44
N ILE A 169 12.26 5.27 16.31
CA ILE A 169 10.81 5.43 16.07
C ILE A 169 10.04 4.15 16.41
N TRP A 170 10.53 2.99 15.99
CA TRP A 170 9.78 1.72 15.99
C TRP A 170 10.22 0.68 17.02
N GLY A 171 11.32 0.92 17.74
CA GLY A 171 11.90 -0.01 18.72
C GLY A 171 13.03 -0.88 18.15
N GLN A 172 13.68 -1.66 19.00
CA GLN A 172 14.84 -2.47 18.60
C GLN A 172 14.50 -3.58 17.59
N ASP A 173 13.24 -4.00 17.54
CA ASP A 173 12.72 -4.97 16.57
C ASP A 173 12.23 -4.33 15.25
N ALA A 174 12.60 -3.08 14.96
CA ALA A 174 12.17 -2.38 13.74
C ALA A 174 12.49 -3.15 12.43
N ASP A 175 13.59 -3.91 12.37
CA ASP A 175 13.94 -4.75 11.21
C ASP A 175 13.25 -6.13 11.22
N LYS A 176 12.46 -6.46 12.25
CA LYS A 176 11.72 -7.71 12.37
C LYS A 176 10.28 -7.54 11.91
N PHE A 177 9.71 -8.62 11.38
CA PHE A 177 8.29 -8.72 11.08
C PHE A 177 7.53 -9.12 12.35
N ASN A 178 6.86 -8.15 12.97
CA ASN A 178 6.06 -8.32 14.18
C ASN A 178 4.70 -7.61 14.01
N PRO A 179 3.67 -8.32 13.50
CA PRO A 179 2.31 -7.78 13.33
C PRO A 179 1.66 -7.26 14.63
N LEU A 180 1.98 -7.84 15.78
CA LEU A 180 1.35 -7.51 17.06
C LEU A 180 1.68 -6.09 17.53
N ARG A 181 2.74 -5.47 16.99
CA ARG A 181 3.04 -4.04 17.11
C ARG A 181 1.83 -3.12 16.89
N PHE A 182 0.92 -3.51 15.98
CA PHE A 182 -0.28 -2.72 15.65
C PHE A 182 -1.54 -3.11 16.43
N GLU A 183 -1.47 -4.07 17.37
CA GLU A 183 -2.65 -4.61 18.06
C GLU A 183 -3.45 -3.54 18.83
N ASN A 184 -2.72 -2.55 19.36
CA ASN A 184 -3.22 -1.41 20.13
C ASN A 184 -3.55 -0.18 19.26
N GLY A 185 -3.52 -0.35 17.93
CA GLY A 185 -3.83 0.68 16.94
C GLY A 185 -2.62 1.44 16.40
N LEU A 186 -2.77 2.03 15.22
CA LEU A 186 -1.72 2.73 14.46
C LEU A 186 -0.97 3.81 15.25
N SER A 187 -1.68 4.57 16.08
CA SER A 187 -1.09 5.67 16.86
C SER A 187 -0.24 5.22 18.05
N LYS A 188 -0.31 3.94 18.43
CA LYS A 188 0.46 3.34 19.54
C LYS A 188 1.56 2.38 19.07
N ALA A 189 1.68 2.13 17.76
CA ALA A 189 2.61 1.16 17.17
C ALA A 189 4.08 1.64 17.12
N ALA A 190 4.35 2.89 17.50
CA ALA A 190 5.65 3.55 17.43
C ALA A 190 5.71 4.67 18.48
N LYS A 191 6.91 5.21 18.78
CA LYS A 191 7.08 6.36 19.69
C LYS A 191 6.34 7.63 19.22
N HIS A 192 6.02 7.73 17.93
CA HIS A 192 5.26 8.86 17.36
C HIS A 192 3.95 8.39 16.70
N PRO A 193 2.80 9.03 16.98
CA PRO A 193 1.49 8.58 16.50
C PRO A 193 1.26 8.78 14.99
N ASN A 194 2.22 9.38 14.28
CA ASN A 194 2.21 9.60 12.83
C ASN A 194 3.42 8.94 12.14
N ALA A 195 4.07 7.97 12.78
CA ALA A 195 5.24 7.26 12.23
C ALA A 195 4.92 6.41 10.99
N PHE A 196 3.71 5.83 10.93
CA PHE A 196 3.28 5.03 9.78
C PHE A 196 2.90 5.94 8.60
N LEU A 197 3.70 5.89 7.54
CA LEU A 197 3.63 6.78 6.38
C LEU A 197 3.47 6.04 5.04
N SER A 198 3.12 4.75 5.02
CA SER A 198 2.95 3.99 3.76
C SER A 198 1.87 4.54 2.82
N PHE A 199 0.98 5.39 3.34
CA PHE A 199 -0.04 6.14 2.60
C PHE A 199 0.24 7.65 2.59
N ALA A 200 1.49 8.05 2.86
CA ALA A 200 1.91 9.39 3.26
C ALA A 200 1.14 9.90 4.49
N GLY A 201 1.03 11.22 4.65
CA GLY A 201 0.34 11.87 5.75
C GLY A 201 -0.19 13.26 5.36
N GLY A 202 -0.85 13.92 6.31
CA GLY A 202 -1.36 15.29 6.15
C GLY A 202 -2.41 15.48 5.06
N PRO A 203 -2.59 16.69 4.52
CA PRO A 203 -3.58 16.98 3.49
C PRO A 203 -3.41 16.14 2.22
N ARG A 204 -2.17 15.74 1.92
CA ARG A 204 -1.78 14.96 0.73
C ARG A 204 -1.85 13.44 0.94
N VAL A 205 -2.34 12.95 2.08
CA VAL A 205 -2.52 11.51 2.37
C VAL A 205 -3.27 10.78 1.23
N CYS A 206 -2.92 9.52 0.98
CA CYS A 206 -3.50 8.71 -0.09
C CYS A 206 -5.01 8.60 0.05
N ILE A 207 -5.74 9.01 -0.99
CA ILE A 207 -7.21 8.98 -1.01
C ILE A 207 -7.75 7.55 -1.07
N GLY A 208 -7.00 6.64 -1.71
CA GLY A 208 -7.30 5.22 -1.82
C GLY A 208 -6.84 4.35 -0.64
N GLN A 209 -6.33 4.93 0.45
CA GLN A 209 -5.83 4.16 1.60
C GLN A 209 -6.85 3.14 2.11
N THR A 210 -8.09 3.56 2.34
CA THR A 210 -9.15 2.69 2.85
C THR A 210 -9.56 1.62 1.83
N PHE A 211 -9.56 1.96 0.52
CA PHE A 211 -9.83 1.02 -0.57
C PHE A 211 -8.76 -0.09 -0.59
N ALA A 212 -7.47 0.28 -0.68
CA ALA A 212 -6.36 -0.67 -0.74
C ALA A 212 -6.30 -1.57 0.50
N MET A 213 -6.52 -1.00 1.69
CA MET A 213 -6.57 -1.77 2.93
C MET A 213 -7.81 -2.68 3.04
N LEU A 214 -8.90 -2.43 2.32
CA LEU A 214 -10.04 -3.35 2.24
C LEU A 214 -9.74 -4.47 1.24
N GLN A 215 -9.27 -4.11 0.05
CA GLN A 215 -8.92 -5.04 -1.03
C GLN A 215 -7.92 -6.09 -0.54
N ALA A 216 -6.77 -5.66 -0.04
CA ALA A 216 -5.71 -6.56 0.38
C ALA A 216 -6.16 -7.52 1.51
N LYS A 217 -7.05 -7.07 2.40
CA LYS A 217 -7.62 -7.95 3.46
C LYS A 217 -8.50 -9.03 2.88
N ILE A 218 -9.32 -8.70 1.89
CA ILE A 218 -10.26 -9.63 1.29
C ILE A 218 -9.49 -10.68 0.50
N VAL A 219 -8.60 -10.25 -0.40
CA VAL A 219 -7.76 -11.14 -1.21
C VAL A 219 -6.96 -12.12 -0.33
N ILE A 220 -6.21 -11.61 0.66
CA ILE A 220 -5.39 -12.46 1.53
C ILE A 220 -6.24 -13.39 2.40
N SER A 221 -7.37 -12.93 2.93
CA SER A 221 -8.23 -13.79 3.77
C SER A 221 -8.77 -14.99 2.99
N MET A 222 -9.11 -14.80 1.72
CA MET A 222 -9.69 -15.86 0.89
C MET A 222 -8.64 -16.84 0.36
N LEU A 223 -7.45 -16.33 -0.01
CA LEU A 223 -6.31 -17.17 -0.35
C LEU A 223 -5.92 -18.07 0.83
N LEU A 224 -5.76 -17.50 2.03
CA LEU A 224 -5.37 -18.25 3.24
C LEU A 224 -6.48 -19.16 3.82
N GLN A 225 -7.72 -19.07 3.32
CA GLN A 225 -8.81 -19.99 3.68
C GLN A 225 -8.86 -21.25 2.80
N ARG A 226 -8.09 -21.28 1.72
CA ARG A 226 -8.20 -22.33 0.68
C ARG A 226 -6.85 -22.93 0.30
N PHE A 227 -5.77 -22.16 0.45
CA PHE A 227 -4.43 -22.57 0.10
C PHE A 227 -3.43 -22.36 1.24
N SER A 228 -2.46 -23.26 1.32
CA SER A 228 -1.18 -23.04 1.99
C SER A 228 -0.12 -22.69 0.94
N PHE A 229 0.86 -21.90 1.37
CA PHE A 229 1.92 -21.36 0.51
C PHE A 229 3.28 -21.74 1.06
N VAL A 230 4.14 -22.26 0.19
CA VAL A 230 5.55 -22.51 0.50
C VAL A 230 6.38 -21.72 -0.51
N ILE A 231 7.46 -21.06 -0.05
CA ILE A 231 8.38 -20.35 -0.94
C ILE A 231 9.06 -21.38 -1.86
N SER A 232 9.04 -21.14 -3.17
CA SER A 232 9.72 -22.01 -4.13
C SER A 232 11.24 -21.97 -3.93
N PRO A 233 11.98 -23.07 -4.08
CA PRO A 233 13.45 -23.05 -4.14
C PRO A 233 14.00 -22.10 -5.22
N ASN A 234 13.20 -21.79 -6.25
CA ASN A 234 13.55 -20.86 -7.32
C ASN A 234 13.39 -19.37 -6.93
N TYR A 235 12.86 -19.07 -5.74
CA TYR A 235 12.59 -17.70 -5.31
C TYR A 235 13.89 -16.91 -5.06
N MET A 236 14.03 -15.78 -5.76
CA MET A 236 15.12 -14.82 -5.54
C MET A 236 14.60 -13.56 -4.85
N HIS A 237 15.03 -13.33 -3.60
CA HIS A 237 14.67 -12.11 -2.86
C HIS A 237 15.43 -10.88 -3.40
N LYS A 238 14.85 -10.25 -4.43
CA LYS A 238 15.41 -9.04 -5.07
C LYS A 238 14.38 -7.90 -5.11
N PRO A 239 14.16 -7.16 -4.01
CA PRO A 239 13.36 -5.95 -4.02
C PRO A 239 14.01 -4.88 -4.89
N THR A 240 13.23 -4.18 -5.71
CA THR A 240 13.68 -3.10 -6.57
C THR A 240 12.62 -2.00 -6.60
N GLU A 241 13.06 -0.74 -6.61
CA GLU A 241 12.19 0.41 -6.77
C GLU A 241 12.22 0.91 -8.22
N THR A 242 11.07 1.30 -8.75
CA THR A 242 10.98 2.00 -10.04
C THR A 242 10.03 3.19 -9.89
N ILE A 243 8.72 2.94 -9.88
CA ILE A 243 7.72 3.88 -9.35
C ILE A 243 7.29 3.41 -7.96
N THR A 244 7.15 2.09 -7.79
CA THR A 244 6.93 1.44 -6.50
C THR A 244 7.95 0.35 -6.23
N LEU A 245 8.13 0.02 -4.95
CA LEU A 245 8.86 -1.15 -4.49
C LEU A 245 8.14 -2.43 -4.94
N HIS A 246 8.85 -3.30 -5.65
CA HIS A 246 8.34 -4.59 -6.11
C HIS A 246 9.49 -5.62 -6.21
N PRO A 247 9.21 -6.93 -6.20
CA PRO A 247 10.25 -7.93 -6.42
C PRO A 247 10.58 -8.01 -7.92
N ALA A 248 11.84 -7.73 -8.27
CA ALA A 248 12.30 -7.71 -9.66
C ALA A 248 12.15 -9.07 -10.36
N SER A 249 12.28 -10.16 -9.60
CA SER A 249 12.15 -11.54 -10.08
C SER A 249 10.76 -12.14 -9.85
N GLY A 250 9.76 -11.36 -9.42
CA GLY A 250 8.46 -11.88 -8.99
C GLY A 250 8.51 -12.57 -7.62
N VAL A 251 7.46 -13.31 -7.27
CA VAL A 251 7.43 -14.15 -6.04
C VAL A 251 6.95 -15.55 -6.40
N GLN A 252 7.90 -16.46 -6.59
CA GLN A 252 7.63 -17.86 -6.86
C GLN A 252 7.20 -18.57 -5.56
N VAL A 253 5.98 -19.10 -5.57
CA VAL A 253 5.45 -19.92 -4.47
C VAL A 253 4.87 -21.22 -5.02
N ILE A 254 5.04 -22.28 -4.23
CA ILE A 254 4.31 -23.53 -4.39
C ILE A 254 2.99 -23.36 -3.65
N VAL A 255 1.88 -23.43 -4.39
CA VAL A 255 0.52 -23.35 -3.84
C VAL A 255 0.00 -24.77 -3.63
N LYS A 256 -0.55 -25.04 -2.44
CA LYS A 256 -1.18 -26.33 -2.10
C LYS A 256 -2.58 -26.08 -1.55
N PRO A 257 -3.60 -26.89 -1.91
CA PRO A 257 -4.90 -26.79 -1.27
C PRO A 257 -4.78 -27.10 0.23
N LEU A 258 -5.57 -26.43 1.06
CA LEU A 258 -5.72 -26.84 2.45
C LEU A 258 -6.48 -28.17 2.50
N GLN A 259 -5.92 -29.14 3.22
CA GLN A 259 -6.63 -30.35 3.59
C GLN A 259 -7.61 -29.97 4.71
N ASN A 260 -8.91 -30.06 4.43
CA ASN A 260 -9.98 -29.99 5.43
C ASN A 260 -10.20 -31.35 6.07
#